data_AF-A0A2J8Q465-F1
#
_entry.id   AF-A0A2J8Q465-F1
#
_cell.length_a   1.000
_cell.length_b   1.000
_cell.length_c   1.000
_cell.angle_alpha   90.00
_cell.angle_beta   90.00
_cell.angle_gamma   90.00
#
_symmetry.space_group_name_H-M   'P 1'
#
loop_
_entity.id
_entity.type
_entity.pdbx_description
1 polymer ?
#
loop_
_entity_poly.entity_id
_entity_poly.type
_entity_poly.pdbx_seq_one_letter_code
_entity_poly.pdbx_strand_id
1 'polypeptide(L)'
;MTPPPPPPPPPGPDPAADPAADPCPWPGSLVVLFGATAGALGRDLGSDETDLILLVWQVVEPRSRQVGTLHKSLVRAEAAALSTQCREASGLSADSLARAEPLDKVLQQFSQLVNGDVALLGGGPYMLCTDGQQLLRQVLHPEASRKNLVLPDMFFSFYDLRREFHMQHPSTCPARDLTVATMAQDLGLETDATEDDFGVWEVKTMVAVILHLLKEPSSQLFSKPEVIKQKYETGPCSKADVVDSETVVRARGLPWQSSDQDVARFFKGLNVARCIKQQGRSL
;
A
#
# COMPACT_ATOMS: atom_id res chain seq x y z
N MET A 1 -81.49 -5.19 -17.14
CA MET A 1 -80.44 -4.69 -16.22
C MET A 1 -79.15 -5.39 -16.59
N THR A 2 -78.25 -4.69 -17.26
CA THR A 2 -76.94 -5.20 -17.69
C THR A 2 -75.94 -5.09 -16.53
N PRO A 3 -75.06 -6.10 -16.31
CA PRO A 3 -74.09 -6.06 -15.22
C PRO A 3 -72.99 -5.03 -15.50
N PRO A 4 -72.36 -4.45 -14.46
CA PRO A 4 -71.27 -3.51 -14.63
C PRO A 4 -70.00 -4.21 -15.14
N PRO A 5 -69.14 -3.49 -15.88
CA PRO A 5 -67.89 -4.05 -16.39
C PRO A 5 -66.89 -4.36 -15.26
N PRO A 6 -66.00 -5.35 -15.46
CA PRO A 6 -65.00 -5.73 -14.47
C PRO A 6 -63.96 -4.61 -14.26
N PRO A 7 -63.37 -4.51 -13.05
CA PRO A 7 -62.34 -3.52 -12.75
C PRO A 7 -61.05 -3.81 -13.53
N PRO A 8 -60.26 -2.76 -13.85
CA PRO A 8 -58.98 -2.93 -14.52
C PRO A 8 -57.96 -3.67 -13.64
N PRO A 9 -57.00 -4.40 -14.26
CA PRO A 9 -55.95 -5.08 -13.52
C PRO A 9 -55.04 -4.09 -12.78
N PRO A 10 -54.41 -4.49 -11.67
CA PRO A 10 -53.48 -3.65 -10.94
C PRO A 10 -52.29 -3.26 -11.83
N PRO A 11 -51.71 -2.06 -11.63
CA PRO A 11 -50.53 -1.63 -12.38
C PRO A 11 -49.40 -2.64 -12.16
N GLY A 12 -48.76 -3.05 -13.27
CA GLY A 12 -47.54 -3.85 -13.22
C GLY A 12 -46.41 -3.08 -12.53
N PRO A 13 -45.38 -3.78 -12.02
CA PRO A 13 -44.26 -3.12 -11.35
C PRO A 13 -43.59 -2.13 -12.31
N ASP A 14 -43.32 -0.92 -11.80
CA ASP A 14 -42.64 0.14 -12.53
C ASP A 14 -41.28 -0.37 -13.04
N PRO A 15 -40.95 -0.22 -14.34
CA PRO A 15 -39.63 -0.59 -14.88
C PRO A 15 -38.53 0.41 -14.47
N ALA A 16 -38.85 1.37 -13.59
CA ALA A 16 -37.94 2.38 -13.06
C ALA A 16 -37.74 2.25 -11.53
N ALA A 17 -38.07 1.10 -10.95
CA ALA A 17 -37.51 0.75 -9.65
C ALA A 17 -36.06 0.29 -9.89
N ASP A 18 -35.10 1.19 -9.65
CA ASP A 18 -33.69 0.82 -9.52
C ASP A 18 -33.60 -0.42 -8.62
N PRO A 19 -32.89 -1.49 -9.02
CA PRO A 19 -32.59 -2.54 -8.08
C PRO A 19 -31.82 -1.86 -6.95
N ALA A 20 -32.23 -2.14 -5.71
CA ALA A 20 -31.62 -1.63 -4.50
C ALA A 20 -30.12 -1.42 -4.71
N ALA A 21 -29.66 -0.16 -4.59
CA ALA A 21 -28.28 0.21 -4.75
C ALA A 21 -27.39 -0.87 -4.13
N ASP A 22 -26.49 -1.44 -4.93
CA ASP A 22 -25.56 -2.47 -4.48
C ASP A 22 -24.98 -2.01 -3.14
N PRO A 23 -25.02 -2.85 -2.08
CA PRO A 23 -24.32 -2.52 -0.86
C PRO A 23 -22.88 -2.20 -1.26
N CYS A 24 -22.36 -1.04 -0.79
CA CYS A 24 -21.03 -0.51 -1.14
C CYS A 24 -20.08 -1.66 -1.51
N PRO A 25 -19.49 -1.67 -2.72
CA PRO A 25 -18.72 -2.81 -3.18
C PRO A 25 -17.65 -3.07 -2.14
N TRP A 26 -17.80 -4.19 -1.42
CA TRP A 26 -16.85 -4.58 -0.39
C TRP A 26 -15.47 -4.61 -1.04
N PRO A 27 -14.43 -4.16 -0.32
CA PRO A 27 -13.09 -4.25 -0.85
C PRO A 27 -12.81 -5.68 -1.30
N GLY A 28 -12.12 -5.82 -2.44
CA GLY A 28 -11.54 -7.10 -2.83
C GLY A 28 -10.56 -7.61 -1.76
N SER A 29 -9.99 -8.80 -1.95
CA SER A 29 -9.07 -9.37 -0.97
C SER A 29 -7.91 -8.39 -0.69
N LEU A 30 -7.51 -8.28 0.56
CA LEU A 30 -6.42 -7.41 0.99
C LEU A 30 -5.15 -8.22 1.16
N VAL A 31 -4.06 -7.78 0.55
CA VAL A 31 -2.73 -8.35 0.77
C VAL A 31 -2.02 -7.46 1.76
N VAL A 32 -2.05 -7.86 3.02
CA VAL A 32 -1.39 -7.14 4.12
C VAL A 32 0.10 -7.36 3.98
N LEU A 33 0.85 -6.28 3.74
CA LEU A 33 2.25 -6.35 3.34
C LEU A 33 3.12 -5.52 4.30
N PHE A 34 4.13 -6.18 4.84
CA PHE A 34 5.22 -5.60 5.61
C PHE A 34 6.55 -5.81 4.88
N GLY A 35 7.47 -4.88 5.04
CA GLY A 35 8.83 -5.04 4.56
C GLY A 35 9.83 -4.23 5.37
N ALA A 36 11.07 -4.71 5.39
CA ALA A 36 12.18 -4.07 6.09
C ALA A 36 13.39 -3.91 5.16
N THR A 37 14.16 -2.85 5.40
CA THR A 37 15.41 -2.56 4.67
C THR A 37 16.62 -2.94 5.52
N ALA A 38 17.79 -3.02 4.90
CA ALA A 38 19.05 -3.25 5.60
C ALA A 38 19.41 -2.09 6.56
N GLY A 39 18.81 -0.91 6.37
CA GLY A 39 19.11 0.31 7.09
C GLY A 39 18.02 0.72 8.09
N ALA A 40 17.44 1.89 7.85
CA ALA A 40 16.46 2.53 8.72
C ALA A 40 15.12 1.79 8.78
N LEU A 41 14.50 1.81 9.96
CA LEU A 41 13.25 1.11 10.26
C LEU A 41 12.14 2.08 10.68
N GLY A 42 10.89 1.60 10.68
CA GLY A 42 9.74 2.34 11.19
C GLY A 42 9.47 3.62 10.39
N ARG A 43 9.49 4.77 11.06
CA ARG A 43 9.18 6.07 10.43
C ARG A 43 10.20 6.50 9.37
N ASP A 44 11.42 6.02 9.51
CA ASP A 44 12.56 6.37 8.67
C ASP A 44 12.82 5.30 7.58
N LEU A 45 11.90 4.34 7.41
CA LEU A 45 12.03 3.23 6.47
C LEU A 45 12.32 3.72 5.04
N GLY A 46 13.48 3.33 4.50
CA GLY A 46 13.92 3.69 3.16
C GLY A 46 14.55 5.08 3.02
N SER A 47 14.66 5.86 4.11
CA SER A 47 15.25 7.20 4.09
C SER A 47 16.75 7.21 3.80
N ASP A 48 17.44 6.10 4.06
CA ASP A 48 18.86 5.89 3.79
C ASP A 48 19.14 5.13 2.49
N GLU A 49 18.10 4.92 1.67
CA GLU A 49 18.15 4.25 0.37
C GLU A 49 18.80 2.85 0.41
N THR A 50 18.75 2.18 1.56
CA THR A 50 19.27 0.81 1.69
C THR A 50 18.35 -0.23 1.05
N ASP A 51 18.92 -1.39 0.70
CA ASP A 51 18.19 -2.48 0.04
C ASP A 51 17.13 -3.10 0.96
N LEU A 52 15.99 -3.46 0.38
CA LEU A 52 15.00 -4.32 0.99
C LEU A 52 15.63 -5.69 1.31
N ILE A 53 15.37 -6.19 2.53
CA ILE A 53 15.92 -7.46 3.01
C ILE A 53 14.85 -8.48 3.39
N LEU A 54 13.61 -8.03 3.59
CA LEU A 54 12.52 -8.85 4.09
C LEU A 54 11.19 -8.37 3.52
N LEU A 55 10.37 -9.32 3.08
CA LEU A 55 8.95 -9.14 2.85
C LEU A 55 8.18 -10.17 3.67
N VAL A 56 7.14 -9.73 4.36
CA VAL A 56 6.18 -10.58 5.05
C VAL A 56 4.79 -10.18 4.61
N TRP A 57 3.94 -11.14 4.30
CA TRP A 57 2.58 -10.84 3.87
C TRP A 57 1.58 -11.91 4.22
N GLN A 58 0.32 -11.50 4.27
CA GLN A 58 -0.81 -12.40 4.46
C GLN A 58 -2.05 -11.85 3.74
N VAL A 59 -2.79 -12.73 3.08
CA VAL A 59 -4.05 -12.37 2.42
C VAL A 59 -5.19 -12.38 3.42
N VAL A 60 -6.06 -11.38 3.37
CA VAL A 60 -7.29 -11.28 4.16
C VAL A 60 -8.46 -11.12 3.18
N GLU A 61 -9.48 -11.96 3.29
CA GLU A 61 -10.74 -11.78 2.54
C GLU A 61 -11.73 -11.00 3.41
N PRO A 62 -12.03 -9.73 3.10
CA PRO A 62 -12.82 -8.88 3.99
C PRO A 62 -14.26 -9.38 4.20
N ARG A 63 -14.84 -10.02 3.17
CA ARG A 63 -16.24 -10.49 3.21
C ARG A 63 -16.44 -11.70 4.12
N SER A 64 -15.55 -12.68 4.01
CA SER A 64 -15.59 -13.90 4.82
C SER A 64 -14.81 -13.77 6.14
N ARG A 65 -13.99 -12.71 6.27
CA ARG A 65 -13.05 -12.48 7.38
C ARG A 65 -12.07 -13.63 7.56
N GLN A 66 -11.78 -14.36 6.48
CA GLN A 66 -10.80 -15.43 6.47
C GLN A 66 -9.41 -14.88 6.14
N VAL A 67 -8.39 -15.55 6.66
CA VAL A 67 -6.99 -15.21 6.47
C VAL A 67 -6.28 -16.36 5.77
N GLY A 68 -5.42 -16.02 4.82
CA GLY A 68 -4.60 -16.97 4.07
C GLY A 68 -3.36 -17.39 4.85
N THR A 69 -2.45 -18.05 4.16
CA THR A 69 -1.16 -18.43 4.74
C THR A 69 -0.29 -17.19 4.97
N LEU A 70 0.42 -17.15 6.09
CA LEU A 70 1.44 -16.13 6.34
C LEU A 70 2.73 -16.53 5.63
N HIS A 71 3.22 -15.64 4.79
CA HIS A 71 4.44 -15.85 4.02
C HIS A 71 5.53 -14.89 4.48
N LYS A 72 6.77 -15.39 4.52
CA LYS A 72 7.96 -14.64 4.89
C LYS A 72 9.06 -14.96 3.89
N SER A 73 9.62 -13.95 3.25
CA SER A 73 10.70 -14.11 2.29
C SER A 73 11.82 -13.11 2.55
N LEU A 74 13.05 -13.63 2.64
CA LEU A 74 14.26 -12.80 2.64
C LEU A 74 14.58 -12.35 1.23
N VAL A 75 15.18 -11.17 1.13
CA VAL A 75 15.67 -10.58 -0.12
C VAL A 75 17.17 -10.40 0.00
N ARG A 76 17.89 -10.79 -1.06
CA ARG A 76 19.33 -10.63 -1.12
C ARG A 76 19.72 -9.16 -1.09
N ALA A 77 20.55 -8.81 -0.12
CA ALA A 77 21.22 -7.52 0.00
C ALA A 77 22.71 -7.73 0.25
N GLU A 78 23.51 -6.69 0.00
CA GLU A 78 24.95 -6.73 0.30
C GLU A 78 25.18 -6.74 1.83
N ALA A 79 26.08 -7.62 2.29
CA ALA A 79 26.37 -7.82 3.71
C ALA A 79 26.80 -6.55 4.46
N ALA A 80 27.50 -5.64 3.76
CA ALA A 80 27.96 -4.37 4.32
C ALA A 80 26.83 -3.34 4.52
N ALA A 81 25.66 -3.58 3.94
CA ALA A 81 24.52 -2.67 4.02
C ALA A 81 23.69 -2.83 5.29
N LEU A 82 23.90 -3.90 6.07
CA LEU A 82 23.08 -4.18 7.26
C LEU A 82 23.53 -3.31 8.45
N SER A 83 22.71 -2.31 8.78
CA SER A 83 22.88 -1.42 9.92
C SER A 83 22.83 -2.19 11.25
N THR A 84 23.44 -1.62 12.29
CA THR A 84 23.40 -2.19 13.65
C THR A 84 21.97 -2.30 14.16
N GLN A 85 21.15 -1.25 13.96
CA GLN A 85 19.74 -1.22 14.35
C GLN A 85 18.96 -2.37 13.70
N CYS A 86 19.12 -2.57 12.39
CA CYS A 86 18.41 -3.63 11.68
C CYS A 86 18.88 -5.02 12.10
N ARG A 87 20.18 -5.20 12.33
CA ARG A 87 20.74 -6.46 12.81
C ARG A 87 20.20 -6.87 14.18
N GLU A 88 20.12 -5.91 15.11
CA GLU A 88 19.60 -6.13 16.46
C GLU A 88 18.10 -6.43 16.45
N ALA A 89 17.32 -5.70 15.65
CA ALA A 89 15.87 -5.90 15.57
C ALA A 89 15.48 -7.20 14.84
N SER A 90 16.19 -7.53 13.75
CA SER A 90 15.82 -8.65 12.87
C SER A 90 16.47 -9.98 13.24
N GLY A 91 17.59 -9.95 13.97
CA GLY A 91 18.43 -11.13 14.21
C GLY A 91 19.04 -11.72 12.94
N LEU A 92 18.94 -11.05 11.79
CA LEU A 92 19.42 -11.53 10.51
C LEU A 92 20.95 -11.40 10.41
N SER A 93 21.58 -12.39 9.80
CA SER A 93 23.02 -12.39 9.54
C SER A 93 23.31 -12.02 8.08
N ALA A 94 24.49 -11.45 7.84
CA ALA A 94 24.98 -11.21 6.49
C ALA A 94 24.94 -12.47 5.61
N ASP A 95 25.25 -13.63 6.20
CA ASP A 95 25.28 -14.91 5.51
C ASP A 95 23.89 -15.41 5.09
N SER A 96 22.84 -15.16 5.89
CA SER A 96 21.47 -15.53 5.49
C SER A 96 20.98 -14.66 4.34
N LEU A 97 21.29 -13.36 4.36
CA LEU A 97 20.95 -12.43 3.27
C LEU A 97 21.72 -12.74 1.98
N ALA A 98 22.99 -13.12 2.08
CA ALA A 98 23.79 -13.48 0.91
C ALA A 98 23.24 -14.72 0.16
N ARG A 99 22.64 -15.67 0.91
CA ARG A 99 22.01 -16.88 0.35
C ARG A 99 20.57 -16.67 -0.10
N ALA A 100 19.94 -15.55 0.24
CA ALA A 100 18.57 -15.26 -0.16
C ALA A 100 18.45 -15.06 -1.68
N GLU A 101 17.22 -15.09 -2.17
CA GLU A 101 16.89 -14.83 -3.57
C GLU A 101 16.97 -13.33 -3.89
N PRO A 102 17.34 -12.94 -5.11
CA PRO A 102 17.30 -11.54 -5.53
C PRO A 102 15.86 -11.01 -5.60
N LEU A 103 15.71 -9.68 -5.51
CA LEU A 103 14.41 -9.02 -5.42
C LEU A 103 13.44 -9.42 -6.55
N ASP A 104 13.91 -9.55 -7.79
CA ASP A 104 13.07 -9.93 -8.93
C ASP A 104 12.45 -11.32 -8.75
N LYS A 105 13.20 -12.27 -8.20
CA LYS A 105 12.73 -13.63 -7.91
C LYS A 105 11.76 -13.64 -6.74
N VAL A 106 12.04 -12.87 -5.70
CA VAL A 106 11.13 -12.73 -4.56
C VAL A 106 9.80 -12.10 -4.99
N LEU A 107 9.82 -11.07 -5.84
CA LEU A 107 8.59 -10.45 -6.37
C LEU A 107 7.78 -11.42 -7.24
N GLN A 108 8.45 -12.26 -8.06
CA GLN A 108 7.80 -13.31 -8.84
C GLN A 108 7.12 -14.34 -7.93
N GLN A 109 7.82 -14.83 -6.91
CA GLN A 109 7.30 -15.78 -5.92
C GLN A 109 6.13 -15.18 -5.14
N PHE A 110 6.27 -13.94 -4.70
CA PHE A 110 5.23 -13.18 -4.02
C PHE A 110 3.94 -13.13 -4.85
N SER A 111 4.02 -12.75 -6.13
CA SER A 111 2.83 -12.74 -6.99
C SER A 111 2.21 -14.12 -7.17
N GLN A 112 3.01 -15.18 -7.27
CA GLN A 112 2.49 -16.55 -7.40
C GLN A 112 1.75 -17.01 -6.13
N LEU A 113 2.34 -16.77 -4.95
CA LEU A 113 1.78 -17.17 -3.66
C LEU A 113 0.52 -16.38 -3.33
N VAL A 114 0.52 -15.06 -3.56
CA VAL A 114 -0.67 -14.22 -3.38
C VAL A 114 -1.82 -14.69 -4.28
N ASN A 115 -1.56 -14.97 -5.55
CA ASN A 115 -2.59 -15.48 -6.46
C ASN A 115 -3.15 -16.84 -6.01
N GLY A 116 -2.29 -17.72 -5.49
CA GLY A 116 -2.71 -19.00 -4.92
C GLY A 116 -3.63 -18.82 -3.72
N ASP A 117 -3.24 -17.99 -2.76
CA ASP A 117 -4.03 -17.72 -1.55
C ASP A 117 -5.36 -17.03 -1.87
N VAL A 118 -5.36 -16.04 -2.75
CA VAL A 118 -6.59 -15.36 -3.19
C VAL A 118 -7.53 -16.36 -3.85
N ALA A 119 -7.03 -17.26 -4.71
CA ALA A 119 -7.85 -18.29 -5.33
C ALA A 119 -8.49 -19.24 -4.31
N LEU A 120 -7.78 -19.58 -3.23
CA LEU A 120 -8.30 -20.40 -2.13
C LEU A 120 -9.36 -19.68 -1.28
N LEU A 121 -9.28 -18.35 -1.18
CA LEU A 121 -10.16 -17.53 -0.35
C LEU A 121 -11.40 -16.99 -1.09
N GLY A 122 -11.67 -17.47 -2.31
CA GLY A 122 -12.86 -17.11 -3.10
C GLY A 122 -12.56 -16.40 -4.43
N GLY A 123 -11.30 -16.07 -4.67
CA GLY A 123 -10.83 -15.44 -5.90
C GLY A 123 -11.24 -13.97 -6.04
N GLY A 124 -10.91 -13.38 -7.18
CA GLY A 124 -11.26 -12.00 -7.52
C GLY A 124 -10.09 -11.02 -7.42
N PRO A 125 -10.37 -9.71 -7.60
CA PRO A 125 -9.33 -8.69 -7.51
C PRO A 125 -8.87 -8.54 -6.06
N TYR A 126 -7.59 -8.25 -5.90
CA TYR A 126 -6.99 -7.95 -4.61
C TYR A 126 -6.21 -6.64 -4.65
N MET A 127 -5.93 -6.07 -3.48
CA MET A 127 -5.14 -4.85 -3.34
C MET A 127 -4.17 -4.94 -2.18
N LEU A 128 -3.02 -4.27 -2.29
CA LEU A 128 -2.05 -4.18 -1.20
C LEU A 128 -2.60 -3.30 -0.07
N CYS A 129 -2.28 -3.66 1.18
CA CYS A 129 -2.51 -2.85 2.36
C CYS A 129 -1.22 -2.78 3.17
N THR A 130 -0.69 -1.58 3.41
CA THR A 130 0.60 -1.36 4.09
C THR A 130 0.44 -0.46 5.31
N ASP A 131 1.37 -0.56 6.27
CA ASP A 131 1.46 0.36 7.40
C ASP A 131 2.17 1.65 6.97
N GLY A 132 1.41 2.59 6.41
CA GLY A 132 1.96 3.79 5.79
C GLY A 132 2.38 3.58 4.33
N GLN A 133 2.84 4.65 3.70
CA GLN A 133 3.23 4.70 2.29
C GLN A 133 4.72 4.37 2.01
N GLN A 134 5.55 4.28 3.05
CA GLN A 134 7.01 4.23 2.93
C GLN A 134 7.48 2.99 2.16
N LEU A 135 6.97 1.80 2.49
CA LEU A 135 7.39 0.55 1.87
C LEU A 135 7.24 0.59 0.34
N LEU A 136 6.14 1.11 -0.16
CA LEU A 136 5.92 1.20 -1.60
C LEU A 136 6.67 2.40 -2.19
N ARG A 137 6.43 3.60 -1.68
CA ARG A 137 6.91 4.84 -2.32
C ARG A 137 8.41 5.10 -2.12
N GLN A 138 8.96 4.74 -0.98
CA GLN A 138 10.35 5.05 -0.59
C GLN A 138 11.29 3.86 -0.71
N VAL A 139 10.78 2.62 -0.68
CA VAL A 139 11.60 1.41 -0.78
C VAL A 139 11.44 0.73 -2.14
N LEU A 140 10.29 0.09 -2.38
CA LEU A 140 10.11 -0.80 -3.53
C LEU A 140 10.25 -0.08 -4.88
N HIS A 141 9.63 1.09 -5.06
CA HIS A 141 9.70 1.84 -6.32
C HIS A 141 11.11 2.37 -6.62
N PRO A 142 11.80 3.05 -5.68
CA PRO A 142 13.20 3.46 -5.86
C PRO A 142 14.15 2.29 -6.09
N GLU A 143 14.06 1.22 -5.30
CA GLU A 143 14.94 0.07 -5.42
C GLU A 143 14.74 -0.68 -6.75
N ALA A 144 13.50 -0.91 -7.16
CA ALA A 144 13.21 -1.50 -8.47
C ALA A 144 13.77 -0.64 -9.60
N SER A 145 13.65 0.69 -9.50
CA SER A 145 14.26 1.62 -10.47
C SER A 145 15.78 1.51 -10.52
N ARG A 146 16.45 1.44 -9.36
CA ARG A 146 17.91 1.27 -9.27
C ARG A 146 18.37 -0.07 -9.85
N LYS A 147 17.63 -1.15 -9.58
CA LYS A 147 17.92 -2.51 -10.05
C LYS A 147 17.38 -2.78 -11.48
N ASN A 148 16.82 -1.76 -12.15
CA ASN A 148 16.21 -1.86 -13.48
C ASN A 148 15.11 -2.94 -13.59
N LEU A 149 14.33 -3.10 -12.53
CA LEU A 149 13.21 -4.02 -12.44
C LEU A 149 11.90 -3.32 -12.79
N VAL A 150 11.00 -4.06 -13.42
CA VAL A 150 9.62 -3.61 -13.66
C VAL A 150 8.74 -4.20 -12.57
N LEU A 151 8.16 -3.33 -11.74
CA LEU A 151 7.20 -3.75 -10.73
C LEU A 151 5.86 -4.15 -11.37
N PRO A 152 5.21 -5.23 -10.89
CA PRO A 152 3.84 -5.56 -11.28
C PRO A 152 2.84 -4.44 -10.94
N ASP A 153 1.74 -4.35 -11.69
CA ASP A 153 0.74 -3.27 -11.56
C ASP A 153 0.11 -3.18 -10.15
N MET A 154 0.04 -4.28 -9.41
CA MET A 154 -0.45 -4.30 -8.03
C MET A 154 0.36 -3.43 -7.05
N PHE A 155 1.61 -3.10 -7.37
CA PHE A 155 2.46 -2.21 -6.55
C PHE A 155 2.21 -0.72 -6.82
N PHE A 156 1.26 -0.38 -7.69
CA PHE A 156 0.92 1.01 -8.04
C PHE A 156 -0.41 1.49 -7.42
N SER A 157 -1.09 0.64 -6.65
CA SER A 157 -2.30 0.99 -5.91
C SER A 157 -2.37 0.24 -4.59
N PHE A 158 -2.60 0.94 -3.48
CA PHE A 158 -2.60 0.34 -2.14
C PHE A 158 -3.48 1.10 -1.16
N TYR A 159 -3.88 0.45 -0.08
CA TYR A 159 -4.47 1.09 1.09
C TYR A 159 -3.42 1.37 2.15
N ASP A 160 -3.47 2.56 2.74
CA ASP A 160 -2.66 2.92 3.90
C ASP A 160 -3.46 2.63 5.17
N LEU A 161 -3.07 1.59 5.90
CA LEU A 161 -3.78 1.15 7.10
C LEU A 161 -3.88 2.25 8.16
N ARG A 162 -2.87 3.12 8.28
CA ARG A 162 -2.89 4.22 9.26
C ARG A 162 -4.00 5.21 8.93
N ARG A 163 -4.23 5.48 7.64
CA ARG A 163 -5.29 6.36 7.19
C ARG A 163 -6.66 5.73 7.37
N GLU A 164 -6.82 4.46 7.02
CA GLU A 164 -8.06 3.70 7.22
C GLU A 164 -8.43 3.64 8.71
N PHE A 165 -7.45 3.41 9.58
CA PHE A 165 -7.62 3.44 11.03
C PHE A 165 -8.06 4.81 11.54
N HIS A 166 -7.35 5.87 11.14
CA HIS A 166 -7.63 7.23 11.56
C HIS A 166 -9.00 7.73 11.07
N MET A 167 -9.49 7.26 9.91
CA MET A 167 -10.84 7.58 9.43
C MET A 167 -11.92 7.02 10.35
N GLN A 168 -11.73 5.85 10.94
CA GLN A 168 -12.65 5.30 11.94
C GLN A 168 -12.40 5.85 13.36
N HIS A 169 -11.17 6.30 13.66
CA HIS A 169 -10.79 6.83 14.97
C HIS A 169 -10.19 8.25 14.89
N PRO A 170 -10.96 9.29 14.48
CA PRO A 170 -10.42 10.64 14.25
C PRO A 170 -9.88 11.34 15.50
N SER A 171 -10.25 10.86 16.70
CA SER A 171 -9.80 11.39 17.99
C SER A 171 -8.39 10.97 18.38
N THR A 172 -7.76 10.07 17.61
CA THR A 172 -6.39 9.61 17.83
C THR A 172 -5.37 10.63 17.29
N CYS A 173 -4.07 10.34 17.45
CA CYS A 173 -3.04 11.17 16.83
C CYS A 173 -3.17 11.18 15.29
N PRO A 174 -2.54 12.16 14.60
CA PRO A 174 -2.57 12.20 13.14
C PRO A 174 -2.08 10.88 12.52
N ALA A 175 -2.67 10.46 11.40
CA ALA A 175 -2.36 9.17 10.77
C ALA A 175 -0.84 8.92 10.54
N ARG A 176 -0.06 9.97 10.29
CA ARG A 176 1.40 9.88 10.10
C ARG A 176 2.17 9.45 11.35
N ASP A 177 1.60 9.70 12.53
CA ASP A 177 2.21 9.44 13.84
C ASP A 177 1.76 8.09 14.41
N LEU A 178 0.79 7.42 13.77
CA LEU A 178 0.36 6.07 14.11
C LEU A 178 1.43 5.04 13.75
N THR A 179 1.47 3.97 14.54
CA THR A 179 2.24 2.74 14.29
C THR A 179 1.34 1.53 14.47
N VAL A 180 1.75 0.37 13.97
CA VAL A 180 1.03 -0.91 14.20
C VAL A 180 0.78 -1.16 15.70
N ALA A 181 1.77 -0.89 16.54
CA ALA A 181 1.67 -1.07 18.00
C ALA A 181 0.61 -0.14 18.63
N THR A 182 0.62 1.14 18.26
CA THR A 182 -0.34 2.11 18.83
C THR A 182 -1.76 1.82 18.36
N MET A 183 -1.95 1.42 17.10
CA MET A 183 -3.26 1.00 16.60
C MET A 183 -3.79 -0.22 17.35
N ALA A 184 -2.94 -1.21 17.62
CA ALA A 184 -3.32 -2.39 18.40
C ALA A 184 -3.70 -2.04 19.84
N GLN A 185 -2.91 -1.17 20.48
CA GLN A 185 -3.16 -0.68 21.84
C GLN A 185 -4.49 0.07 21.94
N ASP A 186 -4.78 0.96 20.99
CA ASP A 186 -6.02 1.74 20.96
C ASP A 186 -7.27 0.85 20.81
N LEU A 187 -7.15 -0.28 20.11
CA LEU A 187 -8.20 -1.28 19.97
C LEU A 187 -8.26 -2.31 21.11
N GLY A 188 -7.33 -2.23 22.08
CA GLY A 188 -7.22 -3.20 23.16
C GLY A 188 -6.89 -4.62 22.68
N LEU A 189 -6.14 -4.76 21.57
CA LEU A 189 -5.68 -6.06 21.09
C LEU A 189 -4.50 -6.55 21.94
N GLU A 190 -4.58 -7.79 22.42
CA GLU A 190 -3.45 -8.45 23.08
C GLU A 190 -2.42 -8.85 22.01
N THR A 191 -1.28 -8.17 22.01
CA THR A 191 -0.19 -8.43 21.07
C THR A 191 1.15 -8.44 21.81
N ASP A 192 1.99 -9.44 21.56
CA ASP A 192 3.36 -9.49 22.09
C ASP A 192 4.36 -9.60 20.94
N ALA A 193 5.17 -8.55 20.76
CA ALA A 193 6.19 -8.48 19.71
C ALA A 193 7.38 -9.44 19.96
N THR A 194 7.50 -10.01 21.16
CA THR A 194 8.60 -10.91 21.52
C THR A 194 8.30 -12.38 21.20
N GLU A 195 7.03 -12.74 20.99
CA GLU A 195 6.63 -14.11 20.68
C GLU A 195 6.83 -14.47 19.20
N ASP A 196 6.92 -13.45 18.35
CA ASP A 196 6.94 -13.60 16.90
C ASP A 196 8.28 -13.19 16.28
N ASP A 197 8.60 -13.85 15.19
CA ASP A 197 9.72 -13.49 14.32
C ASP A 197 9.60 -12.04 13.82
N PHE A 198 10.73 -11.38 13.60
CA PHE A 198 10.79 -10.06 12.96
C PHE A 198 9.99 -9.99 11.65
N GLY A 199 9.08 -9.03 11.56
CA GLY A 199 8.15 -8.81 10.45
C GLY A 199 6.87 -9.64 10.49
N VAL A 200 6.85 -10.77 11.22
CA VAL A 200 5.66 -11.63 11.38
C VAL A 200 4.67 -10.98 12.33
N TRP A 201 5.17 -10.43 13.43
CA TRP A 201 4.37 -9.72 14.41
C TRP A 201 3.60 -8.55 13.77
N GLU A 202 4.27 -7.75 12.93
CA GLU A 202 3.66 -6.61 12.25
C GLU A 202 2.50 -7.06 11.36
N VAL A 203 2.70 -8.08 10.52
CA VAL A 203 1.63 -8.59 9.63
C VAL A 203 0.47 -9.15 10.43
N LYS A 204 0.73 -10.00 11.43
CA LYS A 204 -0.34 -10.57 12.28
C LYS A 204 -1.14 -9.47 12.98
N THR A 205 -0.45 -8.47 13.52
CA THR A 205 -1.08 -7.36 14.22
C THR A 205 -1.87 -6.48 13.26
N MET A 206 -1.32 -6.15 12.09
CA MET A 206 -2.05 -5.43 11.03
C MET A 206 -3.30 -6.19 10.59
N VAL A 207 -3.21 -7.52 10.40
CA VAL A 207 -4.37 -8.38 10.09
C VAL A 207 -5.41 -8.31 11.21
N ALA A 208 -5.00 -8.40 12.47
CA ALA A 208 -5.90 -8.30 13.62
C ALA A 208 -6.60 -6.93 13.69
N VAL A 209 -5.86 -5.84 13.44
CA VAL A 209 -6.42 -4.48 13.32
C VAL A 209 -7.44 -4.44 12.20
N ILE A 210 -7.12 -4.91 10.99
CA ILE A 210 -8.03 -4.93 9.83
C ILE A 210 -9.30 -5.72 10.16
N LEU A 211 -9.18 -6.92 10.72
CA LEU A 211 -10.33 -7.74 11.11
C LEU A 211 -11.20 -7.06 12.18
N HIS A 212 -10.60 -6.27 13.07
CA HIS A 212 -11.34 -5.46 14.04
C HIS A 212 -12.08 -4.29 13.34
N LEU A 213 -11.41 -3.54 12.48
CA LEU A 213 -12.00 -2.43 11.72
C LEU A 213 -13.19 -2.91 10.85
N LEU A 214 -13.10 -4.13 10.31
CA LEU A 214 -14.17 -4.77 9.52
C LEU A 214 -15.38 -5.25 10.36
N LYS A 215 -15.31 -5.25 11.70
CA LYS A 215 -16.48 -5.52 12.56
C LYS A 215 -17.43 -4.34 12.59
N GLU A 216 -16.89 -3.14 12.54
CA GLU A 216 -17.66 -1.91 12.55
C GLU A 216 -18.35 -1.71 11.18
N PRO A 217 -19.66 -1.39 11.15
CA PRO A 217 -20.43 -1.29 9.91
C PRO A 217 -20.13 -0.02 9.09
N SER A 218 -18.88 0.44 9.06
CA SER A 218 -18.49 1.64 8.31
C SER A 218 -18.47 1.34 6.80
N SER A 219 -19.23 2.13 6.05
CA SER A 219 -19.40 1.95 4.61
C SER A 219 -18.23 2.50 3.77
N GLN A 220 -17.14 2.95 4.41
CA GLN A 220 -16.06 3.70 3.75
C GLN A 220 -14.67 3.08 3.88
N LEU A 221 -14.48 2.04 4.69
CA LEU A 221 -13.18 1.37 4.79
C LEU A 221 -12.73 0.81 3.44
N PHE A 222 -11.46 1.01 3.13
CA PHE A 222 -10.82 0.48 1.92
C PHE A 222 -11.59 0.85 0.65
N SER A 223 -12.05 2.10 0.57
CA SER A 223 -12.81 2.61 -0.57
C SER A 223 -11.97 3.46 -1.53
N LYS A 224 -10.98 4.20 -1.01
CA LYS A 224 -10.16 5.12 -1.78
C LYS A 224 -8.68 4.77 -1.64
N PRO A 225 -8.14 3.95 -2.57
CA PRO A 225 -6.74 3.58 -2.50
C PRO A 225 -5.83 4.75 -2.87
N GLU A 226 -4.62 4.70 -2.33
CA GLU A 226 -3.51 5.50 -2.79
C GLU A 226 -2.97 4.95 -4.10
N VAL A 227 -2.75 5.85 -5.05
CA VAL A 227 -2.19 5.53 -6.36
C VAL A 227 -0.75 6.02 -6.43
N ILE A 228 0.12 5.23 -7.06
CA ILE A 228 1.47 5.63 -7.47
C ILE A 228 1.47 5.74 -8.99
N LYS A 229 1.81 6.91 -9.53
CA LYS A 229 1.81 7.14 -10.97
C LYS A 229 2.92 6.33 -11.65
N GLN A 230 2.53 5.47 -12.60
CA GLN A 230 3.48 4.61 -13.31
C GLN A 230 4.42 5.40 -14.23
N LYS A 231 3.88 6.42 -14.90
CA LYS A 231 4.60 7.31 -15.82
C LYS A 231 4.56 8.74 -15.30
N TYR A 232 5.68 9.43 -15.48
CA TYR A 232 5.71 10.88 -15.30
C TYR A 232 5.01 11.55 -16.48
N GLU A 233 4.06 12.42 -16.17
CA GLU A 233 3.41 13.25 -17.17
C GLU A 233 4.28 14.48 -17.41
N THR A 234 4.82 14.60 -18.62
CA THR A 234 5.57 15.79 -19.03
C THR A 234 4.62 16.90 -19.45
N GLY A 235 4.99 18.14 -19.15
CA GLY A 235 4.24 19.33 -19.58
C GLY A 235 4.18 20.41 -18.51
N PRO A 236 3.67 21.60 -18.86
CA PRO A 236 3.43 22.67 -17.88
C PRO A 236 2.27 22.31 -16.96
N CYS A 237 2.35 22.73 -15.69
CA CYS A 237 1.17 22.76 -14.81
C CYS A 237 0.13 23.74 -15.35
N SER A 238 -1.13 23.32 -15.37
CA SER A 238 -2.27 24.19 -15.63
C SER A 238 -2.59 25.02 -14.39
N LYS A 239 -3.21 26.19 -14.57
CA LYS A 239 -3.78 26.96 -13.45
C LYS A 239 -4.93 26.23 -12.73
N ALA A 240 -5.51 25.21 -13.38
CA ALA A 240 -6.55 24.36 -12.80
C ALA A 240 -5.99 23.21 -11.96
N ASP A 241 -4.68 22.95 -12.01
CA ASP A 241 -4.07 21.89 -11.22
C ASP A 241 -3.94 22.36 -9.77
N VAL A 242 -4.69 21.73 -8.86
CA VAL A 242 -4.58 21.99 -7.43
C VAL A 242 -3.29 21.34 -6.93
N VAL A 243 -2.26 22.16 -6.71
CA VAL A 243 -1.01 21.75 -6.06
C VAL A 243 -1.02 22.32 -4.66
N ASP A 244 -0.88 21.45 -3.66
CA ASP A 244 -0.72 21.87 -2.28
C ASP A 244 0.64 22.58 -2.12
N SER A 245 0.63 23.83 -1.64
CA SER A 245 1.82 24.66 -1.45
C SER A 245 2.86 23.99 -0.54
N GLU A 246 2.42 23.16 0.41
CA GLU A 246 3.31 22.42 1.32
C GLU A 246 4.02 21.23 0.65
N THR A 247 3.64 20.89 -0.59
CA THR A 247 4.22 19.77 -1.37
C THR A 247 5.14 20.22 -2.51
N VAL A 248 5.55 21.49 -2.50
CA VAL A 248 6.43 22.07 -3.53
C VAL A 248 7.89 21.96 -3.10
N VAL A 249 8.68 21.20 -3.86
CA VAL A 249 10.14 21.10 -3.67
C VAL A 249 10.86 21.84 -4.78
N ARG A 250 11.82 22.71 -4.41
CA ARG A 250 12.72 23.38 -5.36
C ARG A 250 14.07 22.67 -5.41
N ALA A 251 14.29 21.87 -6.44
CA ALA A 251 15.61 21.29 -6.72
C ALA A 251 16.59 22.38 -7.21
N ARG A 252 17.82 22.36 -6.67
CA ARG A 252 18.94 23.21 -7.11
C ARG A 252 20.14 22.31 -7.44
N GLY A 253 21.03 22.77 -8.32
CA GLY A 253 22.26 22.05 -8.64
C GLY A 253 22.08 20.82 -9.53
N LEU A 254 20.94 20.69 -10.23
CA LEU A 254 20.79 19.66 -11.26
C LEU A 254 21.82 19.88 -12.37
N PRO A 255 22.51 18.82 -12.83
CA PRO A 255 23.37 18.89 -14.00
C PRO A 255 22.67 19.57 -15.17
N TRP A 256 23.42 20.35 -15.96
CA TRP A 256 22.87 21.01 -17.16
C TRP A 256 22.20 20.04 -18.13
N GLN A 257 22.65 18.78 -18.13
CA GLN A 257 22.15 17.73 -19.02
C GLN A 257 20.94 16.96 -18.45
N SER A 258 20.48 17.30 -17.24
CA SER A 258 19.35 16.63 -16.62
C SER A 258 18.04 16.91 -17.36
N SER A 259 17.43 15.84 -17.84
CA SER A 259 16.12 15.83 -18.47
C SER A 259 14.99 15.75 -17.44
N ASP A 260 13.74 15.97 -17.86
CA ASP A 260 12.58 15.74 -16.99
C ASP A 260 12.45 14.27 -16.58
N GLN A 261 12.95 13.36 -17.43
CA GLN A 261 12.96 11.93 -17.14
C GLN A 261 13.95 11.59 -16.02
N ASP A 262 15.10 12.28 -15.96
CA ASP A 262 16.08 12.07 -14.89
C ASP A 262 15.51 12.52 -13.54
N VAL A 263 14.83 13.67 -13.52
CA VAL A 263 14.13 14.18 -12.32
C VAL A 263 12.99 13.24 -11.92
N ALA A 264 12.19 12.78 -12.88
CA ALA A 264 11.12 11.82 -12.62
C ALA A 264 11.65 10.47 -12.10
N ARG A 265 12.81 10.03 -12.58
CA ARG A 265 13.46 8.81 -12.11
C ARG A 265 14.01 8.96 -10.70
N PHE A 266 14.54 10.15 -10.36
CA PHE A 266 15.01 10.47 -9.01
C PHE A 266 13.86 10.41 -8.00
N PHE A 267 12.69 10.95 -8.34
CA PHE A 267 11.50 10.93 -7.47
C PHE A 267 10.57 9.73 -7.71
N LYS A 268 11.10 8.61 -8.21
CA LYS A 268 10.27 7.41 -8.48
C LYS A 268 9.57 6.94 -7.21
N GLY A 269 8.28 6.61 -7.31
CA GLY A 269 7.43 6.25 -6.16
C GLY A 269 6.61 7.42 -5.62
N LEU A 270 7.00 8.66 -5.93
CA LEU A 270 6.22 9.86 -5.63
C LEU A 270 5.36 10.27 -6.83
N ASN A 271 4.17 10.81 -6.53
CA ASN A 271 3.28 11.37 -7.55
C ASN A 271 3.72 12.80 -7.89
N VAL A 272 4.82 12.93 -8.63
CA VAL A 272 5.31 14.24 -9.06
C VAL A 272 4.29 14.84 -10.04
N ALA A 273 3.79 16.03 -9.72
CA ALA A 273 2.98 16.81 -10.63
C ALA A 273 3.80 17.26 -11.84
N ARG A 274 3.12 17.74 -12.88
CA ARG A 274 3.77 18.40 -14.01
C ARG A 274 4.65 19.55 -13.48
N CYS A 275 5.81 19.78 -14.09
CA CYS A 275 6.73 20.80 -13.60
C CYS A 275 7.02 21.82 -14.70
N ILE A 276 7.01 23.10 -14.33
CA ILE A 276 7.44 24.18 -15.24
C ILE A 276 8.95 24.32 -15.08
N LYS A 277 9.71 23.90 -16.11
CA LYS A 277 11.12 24.30 -16.23
C LYS A 277 11.19 25.80 -16.46
N GLN A 278 11.60 26.58 -15.45
CA GLN A 278 12.15 27.89 -15.73
C GLN A 278 13.53 27.68 -16.35
N GLN A 279 13.61 27.69 -17.69
CA GLN A 279 14.88 27.88 -18.36
C GLN A 279 15.47 29.18 -17.82
N GLY A 280 16.68 29.07 -17.25
CA GLY A 280 17.37 30.21 -16.67
C GLY A 280 17.41 31.37 -17.67
N ARG A 281 17.02 32.55 -17.20
CA ARG A 281 17.36 33.80 -17.90
C ARG A 281 18.88 33.79 -18.11
N SER A 282 19.32 33.87 -19.36
CA SER A 282 20.67 34.35 -19.64
C SER A 282 20.87 35.67 -18.91
N LEU A 283 21.87 35.70 -18.03
CA LEU A 283 22.58 36.92 -17.68
C LEU A 283 23.72 37.09 -18.69
#